data_AF-A0A0R1YC53-F1
#
_entry.id   AF-A0A0R1YC53-F1
#
_cell.length_a   1.000
_cell.length_b   1.000
_cell.length_c   1.000
_cell.angle_alpha   90.00
_cell.angle_beta   90.00
_cell.angle_gamma   90.00
#
_symmetry.space_group_name_H-M   'P 1'
#
loop_
_entity.id
_entity.type
_entity.pdbx_description
1 polymer ?
#
loop_
_entity_poly.entity_id
_entity_poly.type
_entity_poly.pdbx_seq_one_letter_code
_entity_poly.pdbx_strand_id
1 'polypeptide(L)'
;MSQMKLPNSGINNIKPISELRSYNKLLDEVTPENPVILTKNGYGKYAIIDISEYEKYERTQIANELVQIVDHARKGNLHSLEDVKKEIMNR
;
A
#
# COMPACT_ATOMS: atom_id res chain seq x y z
N MET A 1 -2.84 -14.80 -9.31
CA MET A 1 -2.28 -14.11 -8.13
C MET A 1 -1.15 -14.97 -7.58
N SER A 2 0.08 -14.45 -7.57
CA SER A 2 1.24 -15.20 -7.11
C SER A 2 1.14 -15.42 -5.59
N GLN A 3 1.28 -16.67 -5.14
CA GLN A 3 1.27 -16.98 -3.71
C GLN A 3 2.60 -16.52 -3.11
N MET A 4 2.55 -15.52 -2.23
CA MET A 4 3.73 -14.99 -1.58
C MET A 4 4.07 -15.87 -0.38
N LYS A 5 5.25 -16.49 -0.42
CA LYS A 5 5.85 -17.11 0.78
C LYS A 5 6.17 -15.96 1.74
N LEU A 6 5.78 -16.10 3.01
CA LEU A 6 5.95 -15.05 4.01
C LEU A 6 7.41 -14.57 4.02
N PRO A 7 7.69 -13.27 3.83
CA PRO A 7 9.06 -12.77 3.89
C PRO A 7 9.59 -12.90 5.33
N ASN A 8 10.91 -13.08 5.51
CA ASN A 8 11.62 -13.02 6.80
C ASN A 8 11.58 -11.59 7.39
N SER A 9 10.37 -11.04 7.56
CA SER A 9 10.05 -9.62 7.60
C SER A 9 9.82 -9.06 9.01
N GLY A 10 10.21 -9.79 10.06
CA GLY A 10 9.95 -9.39 11.44
C GLY A 10 8.47 -9.45 11.87
N ILE A 11 7.57 -9.83 10.95
CA ILE A 11 6.16 -10.03 11.24
C ILE A 11 6.00 -11.36 11.99
N ASN A 12 5.60 -11.26 13.25
CA ASN A 12 5.47 -12.42 14.14
C ASN A 12 4.02 -12.87 14.34
N ASN A 13 3.02 -12.05 13.96
CA ASN A 13 1.62 -12.35 14.20
C ASN A 13 0.95 -12.99 12.97
N ILE A 14 1.11 -14.31 12.82
CA ILE A 14 0.57 -15.08 11.70
C ILE A 14 -0.48 -16.06 12.22
N LYS A 15 -1.69 -16.01 11.65
CA LYS A 15 -2.83 -16.84 12.08
C LYS A 15 -3.52 -17.49 10.88
N PRO A 16 -4.13 -18.67 11.02
CA PRO A 16 -4.97 -19.21 9.96
C PRO A 16 -6.26 -18.40 9.83
N ILE A 17 -6.83 -18.31 8.63
CA ILE A 17 -8.09 -17.59 8.37
C ILE A 17 -9.24 -18.08 9.24
N SER A 18 -9.18 -19.31 9.74
CA SER A 18 -10.16 -19.89 10.66
C SER A 18 -10.23 -19.19 12.03
N GLU A 19 -9.20 -18.44 12.42
CA GLU A 19 -9.18 -17.63 13.67
C GLU A 19 -10.20 -16.48 13.63
N LEU A 20 -10.68 -16.08 12.45
CA LEU A 20 -11.75 -15.09 12.31
C LEU A 20 -13.06 -15.52 12.98
N ARG A 21 -13.23 -16.80 13.32
CA ARG A 21 -14.35 -17.26 14.17
C ARG A 21 -14.38 -16.55 15.53
N SER A 22 -13.21 -16.15 16.04
CA SER A 22 -13.02 -15.42 17.29
C SER A 22 -12.45 -14.03 17.02
N TYR A 23 -13.03 -13.31 16.06
CA TYR A 23 -12.45 -12.06 15.52
C TYR A 23 -12.12 -11.01 16.60
N ASN A 24 -12.89 -10.88 17.68
CA ASN A 24 -12.59 -9.91 18.75
C ASN A 24 -11.18 -10.07 19.32
N LYS A 25 -10.79 -11.30 19.71
CA LYS A 25 -9.44 -11.59 20.22
C LYS A 25 -8.36 -11.31 19.19
N LEU A 26 -8.66 -11.57 17.93
CA LEU A 26 -7.74 -11.29 16.84
C LEU A 26 -7.53 -9.79 16.67
N LEU A 27 -8.62 -9.00 16.70
CA LEU A 27 -8.56 -7.55 16.57
C LEU A 27 -7.85 -6.88 17.74
N ASP A 28 -7.96 -7.42 18.96
CA ASP A 28 -7.22 -6.95 20.14
C ASP A 28 -5.69 -7.04 19.98
N GLU A 29 -5.21 -7.92 19.10
CA GLU A 29 -3.79 -8.09 18.81
C GLU A 29 -3.29 -7.16 17.69
N VAL A 30 -4.19 -6.49 16.97
CA VAL A 30 -3.85 -5.57 15.88
C VAL A 30 -3.53 -4.22 16.50
N THR A 31 -2.25 -3.87 16.48
CA THR A 31 -1.75 -2.56 16.93
C THR A 31 -0.84 -1.97 15.85
N PRO A 32 -0.55 -0.66 15.90
CA PRO A 32 0.48 -0.08 15.04
C PRO A 32 1.79 -0.89 15.11
N GLU A 33 2.39 -1.14 13.96
CA GLU A 33 3.61 -1.94 13.75
C GLU A 33 3.49 -3.43 14.08
N ASN A 34 2.30 -3.92 14.44
CA ASN A 34 2.02 -5.34 14.70
C ASN A 34 0.82 -5.84 13.88
N PRO A 35 0.99 -6.01 12.56
CA PRO A 35 -0.07 -6.50 11.70
C PRO A 35 -0.34 -7.99 11.91
N VAL A 36 -1.61 -8.41 11.82
CA VAL A 36 -1.99 -9.82 11.78
C VAL A 36 -2.03 -10.31 10.34
N ILE A 37 -1.23 -11.33 10.01
CA ILE A 37 -1.25 -11.98 8.69
C ILE A 37 -2.11 -13.23 8.74
N LEU A 38 -3.19 -13.24 7.96
CA LEU A 38 -4.07 -14.38 7.81
C LEU A 38 -3.59 -15.29 6.69
N THR A 39 -3.47 -16.58 7.01
CA THR A 39 -3.06 -17.61 6.07
C THR A 39 -4.21 -18.52 5.65
N LYS A 40 -4.15 -19.00 4.41
CA LYS A 40 -4.99 -20.11 3.93
C LYS A 40 -4.06 -21.22 3.43
N ASN A 41 -4.16 -22.41 4.01
CA ASN A 41 -3.30 -23.55 3.69
C ASN A 41 -1.79 -23.21 3.83
N GLY A 42 -1.41 -22.42 4.83
CA GLY A 42 -0.02 -22.01 5.08
C GLY A 42 0.49 -20.84 4.24
N TYR A 43 -0.32 -20.32 3.30
CA TYR A 43 0.06 -19.17 2.48
C TYR A 43 -0.62 -17.90 2.98
N GLY A 44 0.16 -16.82 3.14
CA GLY A 44 -0.37 -15.50 3.46
C GLY A 44 -1.40 -15.08 2.41
N LYS A 45 -2.57 -14.62 2.87
CA LYS A 45 -3.68 -14.24 2.00
C LYS A 45 -4.25 -12.86 2.31
N TYR A 46 -4.35 -12.51 3.59
CA TYR A 46 -4.81 -11.19 4.01
C TYR A 46 -3.89 -10.66 5.11
N ALA A 47 -3.87 -9.34 5.27
CA ALA A 47 -3.28 -8.66 6.41
C ALA A 47 -4.37 -7.81 7.07
N ILE A 48 -4.41 -7.80 8.40
CA ILE A 48 -5.22 -6.88 9.19
C ILE A 48 -4.23 -5.96 9.89
N ILE A 49 -4.39 -4.67 9.66
CA ILE A 49 -3.47 -3.62 10.12
C ILE A 49 -4.26 -2.56 10.87
N ASP A 50 -3.58 -1.79 11.72
CA ASP A 50 -4.20 -0.64 12.35
C ASP A 50 -4.58 0.41 11.30
N ILE A 51 -5.69 1.13 11.52
CA ILE A 51 -6.18 2.12 10.57
C ILE A 51 -5.17 3.26 10.36
N SER A 52 -4.42 3.65 11.39
CA SER A 52 -3.40 4.70 11.28
C SER A 52 -2.22 4.28 10.41
N GLU A 53 -1.86 2.99 10.41
CA GLU A 53 -0.86 2.43 9.50
C GLU A 53 -1.37 2.40 8.07
N TYR A 54 -2.64 2.05 7.86
CA TYR A 54 -3.26 2.09 6.54
C TYR A 54 -3.23 3.51 5.96
N GLU A 55 -3.64 4.51 6.73
CA GLU A 55 -3.59 5.91 6.28
C GLU A 55 -2.16 6.37 5.98
N LYS A 56 -1.17 5.94 6.78
CA LYS A 56 0.25 6.23 6.52
C LYS A 56 0.71 5.58 5.22
N TYR A 57 0.29 4.34 4.96
CA TYR A 57 0.57 3.65 3.70
C TYR A 57 -0.02 4.42 2.51
N GLU A 58 -1.29 4.82 2.56
CA GLU A 58 -1.94 5.60 1.50
C GLU A 58 -1.20 6.91 1.21
N ARG A 59 -0.88 7.69 2.26
CA ARG A 59 -0.10 8.93 2.11
C ARG A 59 1.26 8.69 1.46
N THR A 60 1.91 7.58 1.81
CA THR A 60 3.21 7.20 1.23
C THR A 60 3.08 6.83 -0.25
N GLN A 61 2.02 6.14 -0.65
CA GLN A 61 1.78 5.83 -2.08
C GLN A 61 1.60 7.10 -2.91
N ILE A 62 0.78 8.04 -2.42
CA ILE A 62 0.58 9.34 -3.08
C ILE A 62 1.90 10.11 -3.18
N ALA A 63 2.67 10.16 -2.09
CA ALA A 63 3.96 10.83 -2.09
C ALA A 63 4.93 10.22 -3.11
N ASN A 64 4.97 8.89 -3.22
CA ASN A 64 5.82 8.20 -4.20
C ASN A 64 5.40 8.50 -5.64
N GLU A 65 4.09 8.53 -5.93
CA GLU A 65 3.58 8.91 -7.24
C GLU A 65 3.95 10.36 -7.59
N LEU A 66 3.79 11.29 -6.65
CA LEU A 66 4.20 12.69 -6.83
C LEU A 66 5.70 12.82 -7.12
N VAL A 67 6.54 12.06 -6.41
CA VAL A 67 7.99 12.02 -6.67
C VAL A 67 8.27 11.55 -8.09
N GLN A 68 7.60 10.50 -8.56
CA GLN A 68 7.75 10.00 -9.93
C GLN A 68 7.33 11.04 -10.99
N ILE A 69 6.19 11.73 -10.76
CA ILE A 69 5.71 12.80 -11.64
C ILE A 69 6.73 13.94 -11.72
N VAL A 70 7.23 14.40 -10.56
CA VAL A 70 8.23 15.49 -10.50
C VAL A 70 9.54 15.08 -11.18
N ASP A 71 10.02 13.86 -10.94
CA ASP A 71 11.24 13.36 -11.58
C ASP A 71 11.08 13.22 -13.09
N HIS A 72 9.90 12.81 -13.58
CA HIS A 72 9.61 12.80 -15.00
C HIS A 72 9.59 14.22 -15.58
N ALA A 73 8.89 15.16 -14.93
CA ALA A 73 8.82 16.54 -15.36
C ALA A 73 10.20 17.21 -15.44
N ARG A 74 11.10 16.92 -14.48
CA ARG A 74 12.48 17.42 -14.48
C ARG A 74 13.33 16.91 -15.65
N LYS A 75 13.01 15.73 -16.19
CA LYS A 75 13.71 15.14 -17.34
C LYS A 75 13.10 15.56 -18.68
N GLY A 76 11.89 16.11 -18.66
CA GLY A 76 11.17 16.56 -19.85
C GLY A 76 11.66 17.90 -20.37
N ASN A 77 11.16 18.25 -21.56
CA ASN A 77 11.39 19.58 -22.14
C ASN A 77 10.52 20.61 -21.43
N LEU A 78 11.05 21.83 -21.27
CA LEU A 78 10.25 22.96 -20.82
C LEU A 78 9.40 23.45 -21.99
N HIS A 79 8.10 23.62 -21.76
CA HIS A 79 7.18 24.20 -22.73
C HIS A 79 6.75 25.60 -22.24
N SER A 80 6.62 26.55 -23.18
CA SER A 80 6.05 27.85 -22.83
C SER A 80 4.55 27.73 -22.52
N LEU A 81 4.02 28.60 -21.67
CA LEU A 81 2.59 28.62 -21.37
C LEU A 81 1.73 28.84 -22.62
N GLU A 82 2.25 29.58 -23.60
CA GLU A 82 1.56 29.84 -24.87
C GLU A 82 1.45 28.58 -25.73
N ASP A 83 2.50 27.78 -25.82
CA ASP A 83 2.51 26.54 -26.61
C ASP A 83 1.58 25.49 -25.99
N VAL A 84 1.63 25.33 -24.67
CA VAL A 84 0.73 24.45 -23.92
C VAL A 84 -0.73 24.88 -24.13
N LYS A 85 -1.02 26.18 -24.04
CA LYS A 85 -2.37 26.72 -24.25
C LYS A 85 -2.88 26.42 -25.65
N LYS A 86 -2.06 26.62 -26.69
CA LYS A 86 -2.42 26.29 -28.08
C LYS A 86 -2.72 24.80 -28.25
N GLU A 87 -1.91 23.93 -27.65
CA GLU A 87 -2.06 22.47 -27.76
C GLU A 87 -3.35 21.95 -27.09
N ILE A 88 -3.68 22.48 -25.91
CA ILE A 88 -4.88 22.06 -25.16
C ILE A 88 -6.16 22.64 -25.79
N MET A 89 -6.11 23.89 -26.28
CA MET A 89 -7.29 24.59 -26.83
C MET A 89 -7.62 24.22 -28.28
N ASN A 90 -6.70 23.61 -29.03
CA ASN A 90 -6.95 23.13 -30.40
C ASN A 90 -7.39 21.65 -30.47
N ARG A 91 -7.80 21.06 -29.35
CA ARG A 91 -8.49 19.76 -29.31
C ARG A 91 -9.99 19.95 -29.29
#